data_AF-A0A1C3WPL2-F1
#
_entry.id   AF-A0A1C3WPL2-F1
#
_cell.length_a   1.000
_cell.length_b   1.000
_cell.length_c   1.000
_cell.angle_alpha   90.00
_cell.angle_beta   90.00
_cell.angle_gamma   90.00
#
_symmetry.space_group_name_H-M   'P 1'
#
loop_
_entity.id
_entity.type
_entity.pdbx_description
1 polymer ?
#
loop_
_entity_poly.entity_id
_entity_poly.type
_entity_poly.pdbx_seq_one_letter_code
_entity_poly.pdbx_strand_id
1 'polypeptide(L)'
;MTDPTILTIDDVIRMEPQLHAWAELAAHAYGLYSGVNEAIKRSTEKWPAAAHHAAEYRQELALMAIIRIFATMDRSAEISFQAVHRYLKLAHASEEIAASYAASDPPSPLEAAKRTVRDSIERFFDLYQAIDFKAFGRIQSFRNGQIAHISWPEVEAAKVTYADVERLVRTCCRMAGELKLMLTGCNDWPEEHLDDCHKRACEFWNAAISAEAENKTMRRLDPHIFPQ
;
A
#
# COMPACT_ATOMS: atom_id res chain seq x y z
N MET A 1 12.11 -22.41 20.72
CA MET A 1 11.59 -21.23 21.44
C MET A 1 12.75 -20.28 21.62
N THR A 2 12.92 -19.35 20.69
CA THR A 2 13.86 -18.23 20.83
C THR A 2 13.20 -17.18 21.72
N ASP A 3 13.95 -16.71 22.70
CA ASP A 3 13.60 -15.58 23.55
C ASP A 3 13.14 -14.42 22.65
N PRO A 4 11.95 -13.81 22.84
CA PRO A 4 11.57 -12.67 22.04
C PRO A 4 12.53 -11.53 22.39
N THR A 5 13.47 -11.26 21.50
CA THR A 5 14.39 -10.11 21.59
C THR A 5 13.54 -8.89 21.97
N ILE A 6 13.83 -8.32 23.15
CA ILE A 6 13.14 -7.13 23.61
C ILE A 6 13.47 -6.03 22.59
N LEU A 7 12.47 -5.57 21.85
CA LEU A 7 12.62 -4.50 20.87
C LEU A 7 13.00 -3.22 21.59
N THR A 8 13.95 -2.47 21.01
CA THR A 8 14.41 -1.17 21.52
C THR A 8 13.90 -0.03 20.66
N ILE A 9 14.01 1.21 21.14
CA ILE A 9 13.72 2.40 20.32
C ILE A 9 14.59 2.46 19.06
N ASP A 10 15.88 2.09 19.16
CA ASP A 10 16.81 2.08 18.02
C ASP A 10 16.35 1.11 16.92
N ASP A 11 15.76 -0.02 17.32
CA ASP A 11 15.16 -0.94 16.36
C ASP A 11 14.00 -0.30 15.62
N VAL A 12 13.12 0.42 16.33
CA VAL A 12 11.95 1.07 15.74
C VAL A 12 12.36 2.23 14.82
N ILE A 13 13.35 3.03 15.22
CA ILE A 13 13.94 4.09 14.38
C ILE A 13 14.49 3.48 13.08
N ARG A 14 15.16 2.33 13.15
CA ARG A 14 15.70 1.63 11.97
C ARG A 14 14.61 0.98 11.11
N MET A 15 13.48 0.58 11.71
CA MET A 15 12.34 0.02 10.98
C MET A 15 11.58 1.06 10.17
N GLU A 16 11.44 2.28 10.70
CA GLU A 16 10.63 3.35 10.09
C GLU A 16 10.91 3.57 8.60
N PRO A 17 12.13 3.89 8.15
CA PRO A 17 12.35 4.23 6.74
C PRO A 17 12.07 3.06 5.80
N GLN A 18 12.27 1.83 6.28
CA GLN A 18 11.99 0.61 5.52
C GLN A 18 10.49 0.36 5.40
N LEU A 19 9.76 0.43 6.52
CA LEU A 19 8.30 0.29 6.53
C LEU A 19 7.62 1.40 5.74
N HIS A 20 8.16 2.62 5.79
CA HIS A 20 7.69 3.75 5.01
C HIS A 20 7.82 3.50 3.51
N ALA A 21 9.03 3.19 3.05
CA ALA A 21 9.30 2.89 1.64
C ALA A 21 8.47 1.69 1.12
N TRP A 22 8.30 0.64 1.94
CA TRP A 22 7.48 -0.51 1.55
C TRP A 22 5.99 -0.16 1.47
N ALA A 23 5.49 0.68 2.36
CA ALA A 23 4.12 1.20 2.30
C ALA A 23 3.91 2.08 1.05
N GLU A 24 4.85 2.95 0.70
CA GLU A 24 4.82 3.74 -0.55
C GLU A 24 4.80 2.84 -1.79
N LEU A 25 5.64 1.81 -1.84
CA LEU A 25 5.65 0.88 -2.97
C LEU A 25 4.34 0.09 -3.09
N ALA A 26 3.70 -0.23 -1.95
CA ALA A 26 2.37 -0.85 -1.94
C ALA A 26 1.30 0.13 -2.42
N ALA A 27 1.32 1.37 -1.93
CA ALA A 27 0.46 2.47 -2.35
C ALA A 27 0.55 2.72 -3.86
N HIS A 28 1.77 2.79 -4.39
CA HIS A 28 2.05 2.98 -5.80
C HIS A 28 1.45 1.85 -6.65
N ALA A 29 1.71 0.57 -6.30
CA ALA A 29 1.13 -0.55 -7.04
C ALA A 29 -0.40 -0.56 -7.01
N TYR A 30 -1.00 -0.34 -5.83
CA TYR A 30 -2.45 -0.30 -5.70
C TYR A 30 -3.07 0.88 -6.45
N GLY A 31 -2.45 2.06 -6.37
CA GLY A 31 -2.87 3.26 -7.10
C GLY A 31 -2.91 2.99 -8.59
N LEU A 32 -1.83 2.48 -9.17
CA LEU A 32 -1.80 2.11 -10.59
C LEU A 32 -2.90 1.08 -10.93
N TYR A 33 -3.05 0.02 -10.13
CA TYR A 33 -4.10 -0.99 -10.30
C TYR A 33 -5.49 -0.34 -10.33
N SER A 34 -5.77 0.52 -9.35
CA SER A 34 -7.06 1.17 -9.16
C SER A 34 -7.38 2.10 -10.33
N GLY A 35 -6.39 2.86 -10.80
CA GLY A 35 -6.54 3.75 -11.96
C GLY A 35 -6.80 2.98 -13.26
N VAL A 36 -6.08 1.87 -13.50
CA VAL A 36 -6.32 1.01 -14.68
C VAL A 36 -7.72 0.40 -14.62
N ASN A 37 -8.13 -0.09 -13.45
CA ASN A 37 -9.46 -0.68 -13.25
C ASN A 37 -10.59 0.33 -13.52
N GLU A 38 -10.42 1.56 -13.07
CA GLU A 38 -11.37 2.65 -13.33
C GLU A 38 -11.44 3.00 -14.82
N ALA A 39 -10.30 3.09 -15.51
CA ALA A 39 -10.27 3.33 -16.95
C ALA A 39 -10.98 2.24 -17.76
N ILE A 40 -10.77 0.97 -17.42
CA ILE A 40 -11.46 -0.17 -18.06
C ILE A 40 -12.97 -0.08 -17.84
N LYS A 41 -13.44 0.27 -16.63
CA LYS A 41 -14.87 0.43 -16.33
C LYS A 41 -15.53 1.54 -17.13
N ARG A 42 -14.80 2.60 -17.46
CA ARG A 42 -15.29 3.74 -18.25
C ARG A 42 -15.34 3.45 -19.74
N SER A 43 -14.68 2.39 -20.21
CA SER A 43 -14.72 1.98 -21.62
C SER A 43 -16.12 1.52 -22.00
N THR A 44 -16.73 2.19 -22.98
CA THR A 44 -18.03 1.82 -23.55
C THR A 44 -17.94 0.76 -24.64
N GLU A 45 -16.75 0.50 -25.17
CA GLU A 45 -16.53 -0.53 -26.20
C GLU A 45 -16.36 -1.92 -25.58
N LYS A 46 -16.89 -2.95 -26.26
CA LYS A 46 -16.59 -4.34 -25.94
C LYS A 46 -15.11 -4.64 -26.23
N TRP A 47 -14.28 -4.45 -25.21
CA TRP A 47 -12.91 -4.95 -25.08
C TRP A 47 -11.99 -4.70 -26.29
N PRO A 48 -11.55 -3.44 -26.51
CA PRO A 48 -10.43 -3.14 -27.40
C PRO A 48 -9.12 -3.81 -26.94
N ALA A 49 -8.12 -3.95 -27.83
CA ALA A 49 -6.87 -4.63 -27.51
C ALA A 49 -6.12 -3.92 -26.37
N ALA A 50 -6.16 -2.59 -26.32
CA ALA A 50 -5.66 -1.78 -25.22
C ALA A 50 -6.35 -2.11 -23.89
N ALA A 51 -7.66 -2.43 -23.89
CA ALA A 51 -8.35 -2.87 -22.68
C ALA A 51 -7.91 -4.28 -22.24
N HIS A 52 -7.51 -5.15 -23.17
CA HIS A 52 -6.93 -6.45 -22.84
C HIS A 52 -5.55 -6.29 -22.18
N HIS A 53 -4.66 -5.48 -22.77
CA HIS A 53 -3.36 -5.17 -22.18
C HIS A 53 -3.48 -4.45 -20.82
N ALA A 54 -4.43 -3.53 -20.71
CA ALA A 54 -4.76 -2.89 -19.44
C ALA A 54 -5.18 -3.93 -18.39
N ALA A 55 -5.96 -4.94 -18.78
CA ALA A 55 -6.42 -5.99 -17.86
C ALA A 55 -5.28 -6.88 -17.34
N GLU A 56 -4.32 -7.22 -18.18
CA GLU A 56 -3.10 -7.96 -17.79
C GLU A 56 -2.27 -7.15 -16.79
N TYR A 57 -1.94 -5.90 -17.17
CA TYR A 57 -1.16 -4.99 -16.32
C TYR A 57 -1.83 -4.73 -14.96
N ARG A 58 -3.16 -4.59 -14.96
CA ARG A 58 -3.97 -4.45 -13.75
C ARG A 58 -3.80 -5.65 -12.81
N GLN A 59 -3.80 -6.89 -13.32
CA GLN A 59 -3.63 -8.08 -12.49
C GLN A 59 -2.23 -8.14 -11.86
N GLU A 60 -1.18 -7.84 -12.63
CA GLU A 60 0.20 -7.80 -12.12
C GLU A 60 0.36 -6.78 -10.98
N LEU A 61 -0.23 -5.59 -11.15
CA LEU A 61 -0.19 -4.53 -10.13
C LEU A 61 -0.96 -4.92 -8.86
N ALA A 62 -2.10 -5.60 -8.99
CA ALA A 62 -2.83 -6.12 -7.84
C ALA A 62 -1.99 -7.14 -7.05
N LEU A 63 -1.30 -8.06 -7.74
CA LEU A 63 -0.39 -9.02 -7.11
C LEU A 63 0.78 -8.32 -6.43
N MET A 64 1.39 -7.33 -7.07
CA MET A 64 2.48 -6.54 -6.48
C MET A 64 2.04 -5.81 -5.21
N ALA A 65 0.85 -5.22 -5.20
CA ALA A 65 0.29 -4.59 -4.00
C ALA A 65 0.15 -5.61 -2.86
N ILE A 66 -0.43 -6.78 -3.13
CA ILE A 66 -0.62 -7.85 -2.14
C ILE A 66 0.72 -8.30 -1.55
N ILE A 67 1.72 -8.56 -2.39
CA ILE A 67 3.05 -9.00 -1.95
C ILE A 67 3.72 -7.94 -1.05
N ARG A 68 3.66 -6.67 -1.43
CA ARG A 68 4.30 -5.58 -0.68
C ARG A 68 3.62 -5.34 0.67
N ILE A 69 2.29 -5.36 0.73
CA ILE A 69 1.56 -5.27 1.99
C ILE A 69 1.93 -6.41 2.92
N PHE A 70 2.02 -7.63 2.40
CA PHE A 70 2.41 -8.78 3.19
C PHE A 70 3.78 -8.57 3.86
N ALA A 71 4.76 -8.05 3.12
CA ALA A 71 6.09 -7.74 3.65
C ALA A 71 6.04 -6.74 4.83
N THR A 72 5.14 -5.76 4.79
CA THR A 72 4.99 -4.77 5.89
C THR A 72 4.33 -5.32 7.15
N MET A 73 3.52 -6.38 7.02
CA MET A 73 2.65 -6.91 8.07
C MET A 73 3.06 -8.30 8.57
N ASP A 74 4.16 -8.88 8.08
CA ASP A 74 4.54 -10.24 8.44
C ASP A 74 4.95 -10.35 9.92
N ARG A 75 4.18 -11.14 10.68
CA ARG A 75 4.36 -11.32 12.12
C ARG A 75 5.74 -11.86 12.50
N SER A 76 6.33 -12.70 11.65
CA SER A 76 7.63 -13.31 11.92
C SER A 76 8.81 -12.50 11.39
N ALA A 77 8.54 -11.45 10.62
CA ALA A 77 9.59 -10.58 10.16
C ALA A 77 10.08 -9.73 11.35
N GLU A 78 11.40 -9.52 11.40
CA GLU A 78 12.02 -8.60 12.36
C GLU A 78 11.51 -7.17 12.13
N ILE A 79 11.30 -6.78 10.88
CA ILE A 79 10.76 -5.49 10.47
C ILE A 79 9.31 -5.68 10.03
N SER A 80 8.37 -5.21 10.85
CA SER A 80 6.94 -5.20 10.53
C SER A 80 6.17 -4.21 11.40
N PHE A 81 5.00 -3.76 10.95
CA PHE A 81 4.09 -2.99 11.81
C PHE A 81 3.60 -3.79 13.02
N GLN A 82 3.61 -5.13 12.95
CA GLN A 82 3.35 -5.96 14.12
C GLN A 82 4.48 -5.89 15.15
N ALA A 83 5.74 -5.75 14.73
CA ALA A 83 6.87 -5.54 15.62
C ALA A 83 6.79 -4.15 16.28
N VAL A 84 6.54 -3.10 15.50
CA VAL A 84 6.30 -1.75 16.01
C VAL A 84 5.17 -1.75 17.04
N HIS A 85 4.02 -2.34 16.71
CA HIS A 85 2.89 -2.46 17.63
C HIS A 85 3.24 -3.17 18.95
N ARG A 86 4.11 -4.19 18.92
CA ARG A 86 4.59 -4.86 20.16
C ARG A 86 5.46 -3.92 20.99
N TYR A 87 6.36 -3.18 20.36
CA TYR A 87 7.19 -2.19 21.05
C TYR A 87 6.35 -1.07 21.67
N LEU A 88 5.38 -0.51 20.93
CA LEU A 88 4.51 0.57 21.42
C LEU A 88 3.67 0.19 22.65
N LYS A 89 3.52 -1.11 22.95
CA LYS A 89 2.84 -1.60 24.16
C LYS A 89 3.72 -1.64 25.41
N LEU A 90 5.02 -1.42 25.27
CA LEU A 90 5.93 -1.37 26.42
C LEU A 90 5.72 -0.08 27.20
N ALA A 91 5.81 -0.16 28.54
CA ALA A 91 5.52 0.97 29.42
C ALA A 91 6.44 2.19 29.17
N HIS A 92 7.67 1.96 28.71
CA HIS A 92 8.66 3.01 28.44
C HIS A 92 8.61 3.56 27.01
N ALA A 93 7.90 2.90 26.08
CA ALA A 93 7.97 3.23 24.65
C ALA A 93 7.54 4.68 24.35
N SER A 94 6.48 5.17 25.00
CA SER A 94 6.02 6.54 24.80
C SER A 94 7.05 7.58 25.26
N GLU A 95 7.80 7.31 26.32
CA GLU A 95 8.83 8.23 26.83
C GLU A 95 10.06 8.24 25.93
N GLU A 96 10.50 7.06 25.47
CA GLU A 96 11.62 6.91 24.55
C GLU A 96 11.34 7.57 23.19
N ILE A 97 10.15 7.35 22.63
CA ILE A 97 9.73 7.99 21.37
C ILE A 97 9.64 9.51 21.54
N ALA A 98 9.07 10.01 22.65
CA ALA A 98 9.01 11.44 22.91
C ALA A 98 10.40 12.08 23.05
N ALA A 99 11.36 11.39 23.64
CA ALA A 99 12.75 11.84 23.69
C ALA A 99 13.39 11.86 22.29
N SER A 100 13.14 10.83 21.47
CA SER A 100 13.62 10.78 20.08
C SER A 100 13.03 11.91 19.23
N TYR A 101 11.72 12.15 19.33
CA TYR A 101 11.02 13.25 18.66
C TYR A 101 11.59 14.61 19.12
N ALA A 102 11.78 14.81 20.42
CA ALA A 102 12.29 16.07 20.94
C ALA A 102 13.68 16.42 20.39
N ALA A 103 14.48 15.38 20.10
CA ALA A 103 15.81 15.48 19.52
C ALA A 103 15.82 15.48 17.97
N SER A 104 14.68 15.27 17.29
CA SER A 104 14.61 15.31 15.83
C SER A 104 14.80 16.74 15.31
N ASP A 105 15.04 16.90 14.01
CA ASP A 105 15.24 18.22 13.39
C ASP A 105 13.92 18.74 12.79
N PRO A 106 13.43 19.95 13.18
CA PRO A 106 13.98 20.85 14.19
C PRO A 106 13.70 20.39 15.64
N PRO A 107 14.65 20.58 16.58
CA PRO A 107 14.45 20.17 17.97
C PRO A 107 13.25 20.85 18.61
N SER A 108 12.56 20.13 19.49
CA SER A 108 11.35 20.62 20.15
C SER A 108 11.37 20.37 21.66
N PRO A 109 10.65 21.16 22.47
CA PRO A 109 10.54 20.91 23.90
C PRO A 109 9.89 19.53 24.17
N LEU A 110 10.46 18.75 25.08
CA LEU A 110 9.99 17.40 25.41
C LEU A 110 8.50 17.34 25.77
N GLU A 111 7.98 18.33 26.49
CA GLU A 111 6.55 18.38 26.84
C GLU A 111 5.62 18.58 25.64
N ALA A 112 6.08 19.27 24.60
CA ALA A 112 5.36 19.37 23.33
C ALA A 112 5.42 18.05 22.57
N ALA A 113 6.60 17.42 22.50
CA ALA A 113 6.82 16.13 21.87
C ALA A 113 5.93 15.03 22.48
N LYS A 114 5.84 14.95 23.81
CA LYS A 114 4.99 13.97 24.52
C LYS A 114 3.53 14.01 24.07
N ARG A 115 2.97 15.19 23.81
CA ARG A 115 1.57 15.33 23.36
C ARG A 115 1.41 14.76 21.96
N THR A 116 2.23 15.22 21.02
CA THR A 116 2.18 14.78 19.61
C THR A 116 2.39 13.27 19.50
N VAL A 117 3.37 12.74 20.22
CA VAL A 117 3.70 11.30 20.24
C VAL A 117 2.55 10.49 20.79
N ARG A 118 1.96 10.89 21.92
CA ARG A 118 0.80 10.18 22.48
C ARG A 118 -0.35 10.12 21.48
N ASP A 119 -0.71 11.27 20.90
CA ASP A 119 -1.83 11.34 19.96
C ASP A 119 -1.56 10.51 18.69
N SER A 120 -0.30 10.41 18.25
CA SER A 120 0.11 9.59 17.11
C SER A 120 0.12 8.08 17.42
N ILE A 121 0.57 7.69 18.62
CA ILE A 121 0.49 6.30 19.09
C ILE A 121 -0.96 5.84 19.20
N GLU A 122 -1.86 6.69 19.72
CA GLU A 122 -3.30 6.40 19.79
C GLU A 122 -3.88 6.15 18.39
N ARG A 123 -3.60 7.03 17.43
CA ARG A 123 -4.05 6.84 16.03
C ARG A 123 -3.43 5.60 15.39
N PHE A 124 -2.15 5.30 15.66
CA PHE A 124 -1.52 4.06 15.20
C PHE A 124 -2.26 2.83 15.76
N PHE A 125 -2.62 2.82 17.03
CA PHE A 125 -3.37 1.72 17.64
C PHE A 125 -4.77 1.57 17.05
N ASP A 126 -5.49 2.68 16.83
CA ASP A 126 -6.81 2.65 16.20
C ASP A 126 -6.75 2.06 14.80
N LEU A 127 -5.76 2.48 13.99
CA LEU A 127 -5.51 1.93 12.66
C LEU A 127 -5.19 0.44 12.71
N TYR A 128 -4.30 0.02 13.62
CA TYR A 128 -3.91 -1.37 13.76
C TYR A 128 -5.10 -2.25 14.19
N GLN A 129 -5.94 -1.78 15.11
CA GLN A 129 -7.12 -2.51 15.59
C GLN A 129 -8.21 -2.62 14.52
N ALA A 130 -8.30 -1.65 13.61
CA ALA A 130 -9.24 -1.69 12.49
C ALA A 130 -8.87 -2.69 11.39
N ILE A 131 -7.67 -3.30 11.44
CA ILE A 131 -7.25 -4.30 10.48
C ILE A 131 -8.08 -5.58 10.64
N ASP A 132 -8.74 -5.99 9.56
CA ASP A 132 -9.35 -7.31 9.47
C ASP A 132 -8.26 -8.38 9.30
N PHE A 133 -7.71 -8.85 10.42
CA PHE A 133 -6.69 -9.89 10.44
C PHE A 133 -7.19 -11.22 9.87
N LYS A 134 -8.51 -11.46 9.81
CA LYS A 134 -9.07 -12.65 9.17
C LYS A 134 -8.95 -12.52 7.65
N ALA A 135 -9.28 -11.36 7.09
CA ALA A 135 -9.05 -11.07 5.67
C ALA A 135 -7.55 -11.11 5.33
N PHE A 136 -6.70 -10.53 6.18
CA PHE A 136 -5.24 -10.62 6.04
C PHE A 136 -4.74 -12.07 6.11
N GLY A 137 -5.31 -12.92 6.97
CA GLY A 137 -4.95 -14.34 7.06
C GLY A 137 -5.16 -15.11 5.75
N ARG A 138 -6.13 -14.70 4.92
CA ARG A 138 -6.35 -15.26 3.56
C ARG A 138 -5.26 -14.84 2.58
N ILE A 139 -4.64 -13.68 2.80
CA ILE A 139 -3.43 -13.25 2.10
C ILE A 139 -2.20 -13.97 2.68
N GLN A 140 -2.20 -14.25 3.98
CA GLN A 140 -1.08 -14.90 4.66
C GLN A 140 -0.91 -16.38 4.26
N SER A 141 -1.94 -17.06 3.77
CA SER A 141 -1.82 -18.46 3.28
C SER A 141 -0.83 -18.61 2.12
N PHE A 142 -0.51 -17.53 1.39
CA PHE A 142 0.54 -17.54 0.37
C PHE A 142 1.95 -17.73 0.93
N ARG A 143 2.16 -17.46 2.23
CA ARG A 143 3.43 -17.69 2.92
C ARG A 143 3.83 -19.17 2.93
N ASN A 144 2.85 -20.07 3.05
CA ASN A 144 3.11 -21.51 3.09
C ASN A 144 3.39 -22.10 1.70
N GLY A 145 3.11 -21.34 0.61
CA GLY A 145 3.30 -21.75 -0.78
C GLY A 145 4.51 -21.11 -1.48
N GLN A 146 5.31 -20.32 -0.77
CA GLN A 146 6.33 -19.39 -1.30
C GLN A 146 5.69 -18.21 -2.07
N ILE A 147 5.93 -16.99 -1.59
CA ILE A 147 5.40 -15.74 -2.16
C ILE A 147 5.74 -15.57 -3.66
N ALA A 148 6.80 -16.21 -4.13
CA ALA A 148 7.20 -16.25 -5.54
C ALA A 148 6.21 -16.99 -6.46
N HIS A 149 5.29 -17.78 -5.90
CA HIS A 149 4.32 -18.58 -6.66
C HIS A 149 2.91 -18.01 -6.67
N ILE A 150 2.65 -16.86 -6.03
CA ILE A 150 1.32 -16.27 -5.96
C ILE A 150 0.83 -15.91 -7.36
N SER A 151 -0.25 -16.57 -7.76
CA SER A 151 -0.96 -16.35 -9.01
C SER A 151 -2.35 -15.77 -8.75
N TRP A 152 -2.92 -15.09 -9.75
CA TRP A 152 -4.26 -14.52 -9.63
C TRP A 152 -5.36 -15.56 -9.28
N PRO A 153 -5.36 -16.79 -9.86
CA PRO A 153 -6.30 -17.84 -9.45
C PRO A 153 -6.25 -18.19 -7.95
N GLU A 154 -5.09 -18.13 -7.32
CA GLU A 154 -4.97 -18.41 -5.88
C GLU A 154 -5.51 -17.26 -5.03
N VAL A 155 -5.37 -16.01 -5.48
CA VAL A 155 -6.00 -14.83 -4.87
C VAL A 155 -7.53 -14.94 -4.92
N GLU A 156 -8.07 -15.38 -6.05
CA GLU A 156 -9.51 -15.62 -6.21
C GLU A 156 -10.00 -16.77 -5.32
N ALA A 157 -9.26 -17.87 -5.25
CA ALA A 157 -9.58 -19.01 -4.38
C ALA A 157 -9.57 -18.60 -2.89
N ALA A 158 -8.67 -17.70 -2.50
CA ALA A 158 -8.59 -17.12 -1.17
C ALA A 158 -9.71 -16.10 -0.88
N LYS A 159 -10.57 -15.78 -1.86
CA LYS A 159 -11.67 -14.80 -1.74
C LYS A 159 -11.19 -13.43 -1.23
N VAL A 160 -10.00 -13.02 -1.63
CA VAL A 160 -9.46 -11.69 -1.32
C VAL A 160 -10.14 -10.70 -2.26
N THR A 161 -10.85 -9.72 -1.71
CA THR A 161 -11.52 -8.70 -2.52
C THR A 161 -10.63 -7.48 -2.72
N TYR A 162 -10.89 -6.71 -3.77
CA TYR A 162 -10.18 -5.44 -3.99
C TYR A 162 -10.38 -4.45 -2.84
N ALA A 163 -11.56 -4.41 -2.23
CA ALA A 163 -11.84 -3.59 -1.06
C ALA A 163 -11.01 -4.02 0.15
N ASP A 164 -10.73 -5.32 0.30
CA ASP A 164 -9.84 -5.82 1.36
C ASP A 164 -8.40 -5.32 1.13
N VAL A 165 -7.91 -5.41 -0.11
CA VAL A 165 -6.57 -4.93 -0.48
C VAL A 165 -6.48 -3.42 -0.28
N GLU A 166 -7.46 -2.65 -0.76
CA GLU A 166 -7.49 -1.19 -0.59
C GLU A 166 -7.40 -0.76 0.86
N ARG A 167 -8.30 -1.32 1.68
CA ARG A 167 -8.37 -0.98 3.10
C ARG A 167 -7.04 -1.27 3.76
N LEU A 168 -6.43 -2.41 3.46
CA LEU A 168 -5.17 -2.81 4.05
C LEU A 168 -4.01 -1.92 3.57
N VAL A 169 -3.91 -1.58 2.28
CA VAL A 169 -2.90 -0.62 1.77
C VAL A 169 -3.04 0.71 2.50
N ARG A 170 -4.24 1.29 2.53
CA ARG A 170 -4.47 2.60 3.15
C ARG A 170 -4.15 2.56 4.65
N THR A 171 -4.52 1.49 5.35
CA THR A 171 -4.16 1.31 6.76
C THR A 171 -2.64 1.23 6.96
N CYS A 172 -1.92 0.45 6.13
CA CYS A 172 -0.45 0.39 6.18
C CYS A 172 0.20 1.75 5.89
N CYS A 173 -0.30 2.51 4.92
CA CYS A 173 0.19 3.86 4.61
C CYS A 173 0.02 4.81 5.79
N ARG A 174 -1.14 4.80 6.43
CA ARG A 174 -1.40 5.64 7.60
C ARG A 174 -0.57 5.22 8.80
N MET A 175 -0.41 3.92 9.05
CA MET A 175 0.50 3.44 10.10
C MET A 175 1.95 3.86 9.85
N ALA A 176 2.41 3.85 8.59
CA ALA A 176 3.73 4.35 8.20
C ALA A 176 3.89 5.85 8.46
N GLY A 177 2.89 6.65 8.10
CA GLY A 177 2.89 8.10 8.33
C GLY A 177 2.85 8.44 9.81
N GLU A 178 2.03 7.76 10.61
CA GLU A 178 2.04 7.93 12.07
C GLU A 178 3.39 7.53 12.69
N LEU A 179 4.00 6.43 12.22
CA LEU A 179 5.32 6.03 12.69
C LEU A 179 6.39 7.09 12.39
N LYS A 180 6.37 7.66 11.20
CA LYS A 180 7.28 8.76 10.84
C LYS A 180 7.01 10.00 11.68
N LEU A 181 5.74 10.39 11.80
CA LEU A 181 5.32 11.55 12.59
C LEU A 181 5.74 11.43 14.05
N MET A 182 5.52 10.27 14.69
CA MET A 182 5.87 10.08 16.11
C MET A 182 7.38 10.04 16.35
N LEU A 183 8.19 9.64 15.37
CA LEU A 183 9.64 9.55 15.52
C LEU A 183 10.37 10.85 15.15
N THR A 184 9.87 11.59 14.14
CA THR A 184 10.60 12.72 13.56
C THR A 184 9.82 14.03 13.53
N GLY A 185 8.50 14.00 13.74
CA GLY A 185 7.63 15.16 13.53
C GLY A 185 7.32 15.46 12.06
N CYS A 186 7.85 14.67 11.12
CA CYS A 186 7.57 14.86 9.70
C CYS A 186 6.16 14.35 9.34
N ASN A 187 5.37 15.22 8.72
CA ASN A 187 4.05 14.92 8.21
C ASN A 187 4.12 14.43 6.76
N ASP A 188 4.54 13.18 6.59
CA ASP A 188 4.72 12.54 5.28
C ASP A 188 3.92 11.24 5.22
N TRP A 189 3.05 11.12 4.21
CA TRP A 189 1.98 10.13 4.16
C TRP A 189 2.06 9.33 2.86
N PRO A 190 2.44 8.04 2.92
CA PRO A 190 2.48 7.18 1.73
C PRO A 190 1.15 7.07 0.98
N GLU A 191 0.02 7.42 1.62
CA GLU A 191 -1.31 7.41 1.00
C GLU A 191 -1.41 8.42 -0.15
N GLU A 192 -0.65 9.52 -0.12
CA GLU A 192 -0.64 10.53 -1.20
C GLU A 192 -0.15 9.92 -2.53
N HIS A 193 0.82 9.01 -2.47
CA HIS A 193 1.31 8.29 -3.65
C HIS A 193 0.23 7.40 -4.29
N LEU A 194 -0.71 6.87 -3.50
CA LEU A 194 -1.80 6.03 -4.02
C LEU A 194 -2.70 6.85 -4.95
N ASP A 195 -3.15 8.01 -4.47
CA ASP A 195 -4.11 8.85 -5.20
C ASP A 195 -3.47 9.46 -6.46
N ASP A 196 -2.20 9.87 -6.38
CA ASP A 196 -1.43 10.35 -7.53
C ASP A 196 -1.24 9.27 -8.60
N CYS A 197 -0.88 8.05 -8.20
CA CYS A 197 -0.71 6.93 -9.12
C CYS A 197 -2.03 6.50 -9.74
N HIS A 198 -3.11 6.50 -8.96
CA HIS A 198 -4.46 6.26 -9.46
C HIS A 198 -4.82 7.24 -10.57
N LYS A 199 -4.67 8.54 -10.31
CA LYS A 199 -5.01 9.59 -11.28
C LYS A 199 -4.23 9.41 -12.58
N ARG A 200 -2.89 9.28 -12.48
CA ARG A 200 -2.00 9.15 -13.64
C ARG A 200 -2.31 7.90 -14.47
N ALA A 201 -2.53 6.76 -13.84
CA ALA A 201 -2.86 5.52 -14.53
C ALA A 201 -4.23 5.59 -15.21
N CYS A 202 -5.23 6.16 -14.53
CA CYS A 202 -6.57 6.36 -15.08
C CYS A 202 -6.54 7.25 -16.33
N GLU A 203 -5.86 8.39 -16.26
CA GLU A 203 -5.70 9.32 -17.38
C GLU A 203 -5.01 8.65 -18.58
N PHE A 204 -3.90 7.96 -18.35
CA PHE A 204 -3.15 7.27 -19.39
C PHE A 204 -4.01 6.21 -20.12
N TRP A 205 -4.63 5.31 -19.35
CA TRP A 205 -5.39 4.20 -19.96
C TRP A 205 -6.69 4.65 -20.60
N ASN A 206 -7.36 5.68 -20.06
CA ASN A 206 -8.51 6.30 -20.72
C ASN A 206 -8.13 6.86 -22.09
N ALA A 207 -6.99 7.56 -22.18
CA ALA A 207 -6.50 8.11 -23.45
C ALA A 207 -6.15 6.99 -24.45
N ALA A 208 -5.44 5.96 -24.00
CA ALA A 208 -5.04 4.83 -24.86
C ALA A 208 -6.25 4.05 -25.40
N ILE A 209 -7.24 3.75 -24.55
CA ILE A 209 -8.46 3.04 -24.93
C ILE A 209 -9.29 3.88 -25.92
N SER A 210 -9.45 5.18 -25.65
CA SER A 210 -10.22 6.08 -26.52
C SER A 210 -9.57 6.23 -27.90
N ALA A 211 -8.24 6.38 -27.96
CA ALA A 211 -7.51 6.49 -29.22
C ALA A 211 -7.64 5.23 -30.10
N GLU A 212 -7.71 4.03 -29.51
CA GLU A 212 -7.96 2.80 -30.27
C GLU A 212 -9.39 2.75 -30.81
N ALA A 213 -10.38 3.14 -30.00
CA ALA A 213 -11.80 3.20 -30.39
C ALA A 213 -12.02 4.16 -31.57
N GLU A 214 -11.41 5.35 -31.52
CA GLU A 214 -11.46 6.35 -32.60
C GLU A 214 -10.81 5.82 -33.88
N ASN A 215 -9.63 5.19 -33.79
CA ASN A 215 -8.96 4.58 -34.95
C ASN A 215 -9.80 3.48 -35.60
N LYS A 216 -10.48 2.65 -34.81
CA LYS A 216 -11.42 1.63 -35.34
C LYS A 216 -12.62 2.27 -36.03
N THR A 217 -13.14 3.36 -35.47
CA THR A 217 -14.28 4.09 -36.04
C THR A 217 -13.89 4.72 -37.37
N MET A 218 -12.73 5.39 -37.47
CA MET A 218 -12.23 5.95 -38.73
C MET A 218 -12.01 4.86 -39.80
N ARG A 219 -11.38 3.72 -39.44
CA ARG A 219 -11.20 2.59 -40.37
C ARG A 219 -12.52 1.96 -40.87
N ARG A 220 -13.60 2.05 -40.10
CA ARG A 220 -14.94 1.60 -40.52
C ARG A 220 -15.62 2.60 -41.44
N LEU A 221 -15.33 3.89 -41.29
CA LEU A 221 -15.90 4.96 -42.11
C LEU A 221 -15.18 5.12 -43.46
N ASP A 222 -13.94 4.61 -43.60
CA ASP A 222 -13.17 4.58 -44.85
C ASP A 222 -13.00 3.15 -45.45
N PRO A 223 -14.04 2.52 -46.02
CA PRO A 223 -13.91 1.21 -46.67
C PRO A 223 -13.27 1.27 -48.08
N HIS A 224 -12.87 2.44 -48.60
CA HIS A 224 -12.55 2.62 -50.04
C HIS A 224 -11.12 3.09 -50.38
N ILE A 225 -10.14 2.98 -49.49
CA ILE A 225 -8.76 3.46 -49.76
C ILE A 225 -7.70 2.33 -49.80
N PHE A 226 -8.06 1.12 -50.23
CA PHE A 226 -7.08 0.15 -50.74
C PHE A 226 -7.70 -0.70 -51.86
N PRO A 227 -7.39 -0.42 -53.15
CA PRO A 227 -7.69 -1.35 -54.22
C PRO A 227 -6.78 -2.58 -54.13
N GLN A 228 -7.34 -3.74 -54.48
CA GLN A 228 -6.63 -5.02 -54.66
C GLN A 228 -5.53 -4.93 -55.72
#